data_AF-A0A534V1B2-F1
#
_entry.id   AF-A0A534V1B2-F1
#
_cell.length_a   1.000
_cell.length_b   1.000
_cell.length_c   1.000
_cell.angle_alpha   90.00
_cell.angle_beta   90.00
_cell.angle_gamma   90.00
#
_symmetry.space_group_name_H-M   'P 1'
#
loop_
_entity.id
_entity.type
_entity.pdbx_description
1 polymer ?
#
loop_
_entity_poly.entity_id
_entity_poly.type
_entity_poly.pdbx_seq_one_letter_code
_entity_poly.pdbx_strand_id
1 'polypeptide(L)'
;MRKTSLLLPLLLGCSLLRQAGSSMFERPTLSFKEARLPHVDFRGAELDLVFLVTNPNSVGLDLTSASYDLEVEGHKVASGMPKNGLKIPGGATTEVTFPANVQWNEIAPALEALFAMDQVHYKASGELGVGPVTLPLRHEGTFAAPKMPKIDVGSPQITSLMLTGARLALPLKIANANAFPLPLGGILGTVDIAGSTVGRIAMPEALPVPSNGETTVTVPLNVSFLQSGAAVAQAIRSGVAEVKVDAILNAAGASIPVKVARTVQLQRPTGSAGP
;
A
#
# COMPACT_ATOMS: atom_id res chain seq x y z
N MET A 1 89.66 -45.51 -25.10
CA MET A 1 89.82 -44.14 -24.57
C MET A 1 88.44 -43.50 -24.42
N ARG A 2 88.23 -42.82 -23.29
CA ARG A 2 87.10 -41.94 -22.90
C ARG A 2 86.42 -41.19 -24.06
N LYS A 3 85.09 -41.07 -23.99
CA LYS A 3 84.39 -39.85 -23.53
C LYS A 3 82.87 -40.10 -23.44
N THR A 4 82.38 -40.16 -22.21
CA THR A 4 80.99 -39.85 -21.83
C THR A 4 80.69 -38.39 -22.16
N SER A 5 79.62 -38.12 -22.90
CA SER A 5 78.95 -36.82 -22.92
C SER A 5 77.47 -37.02 -22.64
N LEU A 6 77.12 -36.61 -21.43
CA LEU A 6 75.79 -36.43 -20.88
C LEU A 6 75.15 -35.21 -21.56
N LEU A 7 73.98 -35.36 -22.19
CA LEU A 7 73.16 -34.23 -22.61
C LEU A 7 71.73 -34.41 -22.07
N LEU A 8 71.34 -33.46 -21.24
CA LEU A 8 70.16 -33.39 -20.37
C LEU A 8 68.92 -32.92 -21.18
N PRO A 9 67.76 -33.60 -21.16
CA PRO A 9 66.57 -33.12 -21.87
C PRO A 9 65.78 -32.12 -20.98
N LEU A 10 65.87 -30.83 -21.29
CA LEU A 10 64.98 -29.77 -20.77
C LEU A 10 63.73 -29.64 -21.66
N LEU A 11 62.74 -30.54 -21.55
CA LEU A 11 61.49 -30.43 -22.33
C LEU A 11 60.22 -30.90 -21.58
N LEU A 12 60.07 -30.57 -20.29
CA LEU A 12 58.86 -30.93 -19.51
C LEU A 12 58.18 -29.76 -18.78
N GLY A 13 58.36 -28.52 -19.26
CA GLY A 13 57.94 -27.31 -18.51
C GLY A 13 56.61 -26.65 -18.90
N CYS A 14 55.93 -27.02 -19.99
CA CYS A 14 54.83 -26.18 -20.53
C CYS A 14 53.40 -26.75 -20.39
N SER A 15 53.22 -28.00 -19.95
CA SER A 15 51.87 -28.58 -19.81
C SER A 15 51.26 -28.39 -18.42
N LEU A 16 52.07 -28.28 -17.36
CA LEU A 16 51.59 -28.09 -15.98
C LEU A 16 51.08 -26.68 -15.69
N LEU A 17 51.61 -25.65 -16.37
CA LEU A 17 51.15 -24.27 -16.18
C LEU A 17 49.78 -24.00 -16.83
N ARG A 18 49.39 -24.80 -17.83
CA ARG A 18 48.05 -24.75 -18.45
C ARG A 18 46.96 -25.34 -17.55
N GLN A 19 47.33 -26.15 -16.55
CA GLN A 19 46.39 -26.81 -15.65
C GLN A 19 46.14 -26.02 -14.34
N ALA A 20 46.96 -25.02 -14.05
CA ALA A 20 46.83 -24.14 -12.87
C ALA A 20 45.95 -22.89 -13.11
N GLY A 21 45.54 -22.61 -14.35
CA GLY A 21 44.82 -21.38 -14.72
C GLY A 21 43.29 -21.45 -14.65
N SER A 22 42.70 -22.61 -14.33
CA SER A 22 41.24 -22.81 -14.37
C SER A 22 40.55 -22.75 -13.00
N SER A 23 41.22 -22.20 -11.96
CA SER A 23 40.70 -22.12 -10.58
C SER A 23 40.61 -20.68 -10.03
N MET A 24 40.26 -19.68 -10.85
CA MET A 24 40.47 -18.27 -10.43
C MET A 24 39.24 -17.37 -10.41
N PHE A 25 38.08 -17.80 -10.89
CA PHE A 25 36.85 -17.01 -10.77
C PHE A 25 35.62 -17.90 -10.66
N GLU A 26 34.99 -17.92 -9.50
CA GLU A 26 33.73 -18.59 -9.23
C GLU A 26 32.56 -17.63 -9.49
N ARG A 27 31.53 -18.12 -10.18
CA ARG A 27 30.40 -17.27 -10.59
C ARG A 27 29.62 -16.81 -9.36
N PRO A 28 29.41 -15.49 -9.16
CA PRO A 28 28.55 -15.01 -8.07
C PRO A 28 27.10 -15.46 -8.29
N THR A 29 26.35 -15.56 -7.20
CA THR A 29 24.94 -15.96 -7.24
C THR A 29 24.02 -14.82 -6.83
N LEU A 30 22.86 -14.75 -7.47
CA LEU A 30 21.77 -13.83 -7.11
C LEU A 30 20.60 -14.67 -6.59
N SER A 31 20.07 -14.31 -5.43
CA SER A 31 18.89 -14.97 -4.85
C SER A 31 17.92 -13.95 -4.29
N PHE A 32 16.62 -14.21 -4.39
CA PHE A 32 15.60 -13.36 -3.80
C PHE A 32 15.56 -13.55 -2.29
N LYS A 33 15.50 -12.45 -1.54
CA LYS A 33 15.39 -12.47 -0.09
C LYS A 33 13.97 -12.19 0.36
N GLU A 34 13.45 -11.03 -0.01
CA GLU A 34 12.17 -10.51 0.46
C GLU A 34 11.66 -9.37 -0.42
N ALA A 35 10.35 -9.14 -0.37
CA ALA A 35 9.71 -7.95 -0.90
C ALA A 35 9.22 -7.13 0.29
N ARG A 36 9.57 -5.85 0.32
CA ARG A 36 9.14 -4.90 1.35
C ARG A 36 8.19 -3.89 0.71
N LEU A 37 7.23 -3.41 1.47
CA LEU A 37 6.27 -2.41 1.05
C LEU A 37 6.42 -1.18 1.96
N PRO A 38 7.43 -0.30 1.73
CA PRO A 38 7.73 0.79 2.64
C PRO A 38 6.57 1.78 2.80
N HIS A 39 5.80 1.99 1.73
CA HIS A 39 4.65 2.87 1.72
C HIS A 39 3.54 2.29 0.84
N VAL A 40 2.29 2.46 1.29
CA VAL A 40 1.10 2.11 0.51
C VAL A 40 -0.06 3.02 0.91
N ASP A 41 -0.74 3.56 -0.08
CA ASP A 41 -1.94 4.39 0.10
C ASP A 41 -2.94 4.14 -1.06
N PHE A 42 -3.92 5.02 -1.27
CA PHE A 42 -4.89 4.88 -2.37
C PHE A 42 -4.43 5.52 -3.68
N ARG A 43 -3.23 6.07 -3.75
CA ARG A 43 -2.59 6.53 -5.00
C ARG A 43 -1.67 5.47 -5.56
N GLY A 44 -0.95 4.77 -4.69
CA GLY A 44 0.03 3.78 -5.11
C GLY A 44 0.68 3.03 -3.95
N ALA A 45 1.71 2.27 -4.29
CA ALA A 45 2.63 1.67 -3.33
C ALA A 45 4.08 1.79 -3.78
N GLU A 46 4.97 1.85 -2.80
CA GLU A 46 6.40 1.64 -2.99
C GLU A 46 6.71 0.17 -2.70
N LEU A 47 7.39 -0.49 -3.63
CA LEU A 47 7.81 -1.89 -3.53
C LEU A 47 9.34 -1.96 -3.60
N ASP A 48 9.94 -2.49 -2.55
CA ASP A 48 11.38 -2.74 -2.46
C ASP A 48 11.63 -4.25 -2.63
N LEU A 49 12.19 -4.65 -3.78
CA LEU A 49 12.60 -6.04 -4.00
C LEU A 49 14.05 -6.21 -3.57
N VAL A 50 14.28 -7.04 -2.55
CA VAL A 50 15.60 -7.27 -1.95
C VAL A 50 16.16 -8.59 -2.44
N PHE A 51 17.34 -8.52 -3.05
CA PHE A 51 18.10 -9.68 -3.49
C PHE A 51 19.43 -9.77 -2.73
N LEU A 52 19.93 -10.99 -2.57
CA LEU A 52 21.24 -11.29 -2.04
C LEU A 52 22.18 -11.64 -3.19
N VAL A 53 23.28 -10.90 -3.29
CA VAL A 53 24.39 -11.21 -4.17
C VAL A 53 25.50 -11.83 -3.34
N THR A 54 25.82 -13.09 -3.60
CA THR A 54 26.92 -13.80 -2.92
C THR A 54 28.11 -13.86 -3.85
N ASN A 55 29.24 -13.31 -3.40
CA ASN A 55 30.52 -13.36 -4.08
C ASN A 55 31.43 -14.40 -3.43
N PRO A 56 31.59 -15.60 -4.01
CA PRO A 56 32.47 -16.63 -3.48
C PRO A 56 33.97 -16.29 -3.66
N ASN A 57 34.30 -15.32 -4.53
CA ASN A 57 35.68 -14.97 -4.82
C ASN A 57 36.32 -14.17 -3.69
N SER A 58 37.64 -14.28 -3.51
CA SER A 58 38.40 -13.49 -2.54
C SER A 58 38.52 -12.00 -2.92
N VAL A 59 38.29 -11.66 -4.20
CA VAL A 59 38.34 -10.30 -4.73
C VAL A 59 36.94 -9.70 -4.79
N GLY A 60 36.81 -8.42 -4.43
CA GLY A 60 35.55 -7.70 -4.53
C GLY A 60 35.10 -7.48 -5.98
N LEU A 61 33.78 -7.42 -6.18
CA LEU A 61 33.16 -7.18 -7.47
C LEU A 61 32.39 -5.87 -7.44
N ASP A 62 32.54 -5.07 -8.49
CA ASP A 62 31.78 -3.86 -8.69
C ASP A 62 30.54 -4.14 -9.54
N LEU A 63 29.44 -3.46 -9.21
CA LEU A 63 28.25 -3.41 -10.04
C LEU A 63 28.56 -2.64 -11.33
N THR A 64 28.44 -3.30 -12.48
CA THR A 64 28.74 -2.71 -13.80
C THR A 64 27.48 -2.27 -14.53
N SER A 65 26.37 -2.96 -14.35
CA SER A 65 25.08 -2.61 -14.92
C SER A 65 23.95 -3.19 -14.07
N ALA A 66 22.79 -2.56 -14.14
CA ALA A 66 21.58 -3.08 -13.54
C ALA A 66 20.40 -2.63 -14.39
N SER A 67 19.55 -3.57 -14.75
CA SER A 67 18.24 -3.31 -15.33
C SER A 67 17.22 -4.13 -14.54
N TYR A 68 16.07 -3.52 -14.28
CA TYR A 68 14.92 -4.26 -13.82
C TYR A 68 13.67 -3.67 -14.45
N ASP A 69 12.71 -4.53 -14.71
CA ASP A 69 11.36 -4.25 -15.15
C ASP A 69 10.41 -4.91 -14.15
N LEU A 70 9.46 -4.12 -13.64
CA LEU A 70 8.37 -4.59 -12.81
C LEU A 70 7.08 -4.56 -13.62
N GLU A 71 6.44 -5.72 -13.72
CA GLU A 71 5.09 -5.88 -14.21
C GLU A 71 4.15 -6.13 -13.02
N VAL A 72 3.00 -5.48 -13.01
CA VAL A 72 1.94 -5.67 -12.01
C VAL A 72 0.64 -5.91 -12.76
N GLU A 73 -0.04 -7.02 -12.47
CA GLU A 73 -1.20 -7.50 -13.25
C GLU A 73 -0.94 -7.48 -14.78
N GLY A 74 0.27 -7.85 -15.19
CA GLY A 74 0.71 -7.86 -16.59
C GLY A 74 1.01 -6.49 -17.21
N HIS A 75 0.91 -5.39 -16.45
CA HIS A 75 1.24 -4.05 -16.90
C HIS A 75 2.64 -3.66 -16.43
N LYS A 76 3.49 -3.18 -17.33
CA LYS A 76 4.81 -2.65 -16.95
C LYS A 76 4.64 -1.32 -16.22
N VAL A 77 4.98 -1.29 -14.93
CA VAL A 77 4.74 -0.15 -14.03
C VAL A 77 6.03 0.56 -13.59
N ALA A 78 7.17 -0.14 -13.60
CA ALA A 78 8.43 0.48 -13.23
C ALA A 78 9.62 -0.14 -13.96
N SER A 79 10.64 0.69 -14.15
CA SER A 79 11.96 0.27 -14.61
C SER A 79 13.02 1.20 -14.03
N GLY A 80 14.16 0.67 -13.60
CA GLY A 80 15.18 1.52 -12.97
C GLY A 80 16.53 0.86 -12.68
N MET A 81 17.34 1.57 -11.90
CA MET A 81 18.68 1.18 -11.44
C MET A 81 18.77 1.27 -9.90
N PRO A 82 19.62 0.47 -9.24
CA PRO A 82 19.88 0.58 -7.80
C PRO A 82 20.32 1.99 -7.41
N LYS A 83 19.91 2.46 -6.23
CA LYS A 83 20.09 3.86 -5.79
C LYS A 83 21.57 4.29 -5.61
N ASN A 84 22.56 3.38 -5.66
CA ASN A 84 23.99 3.67 -5.55
C ASN A 84 24.85 2.61 -6.26
N GLY A 85 26.08 2.96 -6.65
CA GLY A 85 27.10 2.01 -7.11
C GLY A 85 27.41 0.99 -6.01
N LEU A 86 27.04 -0.26 -6.23
CA LEU A 86 27.18 -1.34 -5.26
C LEU A 86 28.55 -2.01 -5.39
N LYS A 87 29.32 -2.06 -4.31
CA LYS A 87 30.50 -2.93 -4.18
C LYS A 87 30.13 -4.17 -3.41
N ILE A 88 30.47 -5.34 -3.95
CA ILE A 88 30.25 -6.64 -3.32
C ILE A 88 31.62 -7.15 -2.86
N PRO A 89 31.92 -7.14 -1.56
CA PRO A 89 33.22 -7.59 -1.06
C PRO A 89 33.51 -9.05 -1.41
N GLY A 90 34.78 -9.42 -1.41
CA GLY A 90 35.20 -10.82 -1.58
C GLY A 90 34.70 -11.70 -0.42
N GLY A 91 34.22 -12.90 -0.74
CA GLY A 91 33.73 -13.89 0.23
C GLY A 91 32.47 -13.46 0.98
N ALA A 92 31.78 -12.41 0.51
CA ALA A 92 30.66 -11.80 1.22
C ALA A 92 29.34 -11.97 0.47
N THR A 93 28.25 -11.83 1.22
CA THR A 93 26.90 -11.67 0.67
C THR A 93 26.43 -10.24 0.93
N THR A 94 25.89 -9.59 -0.10
CA THR A 94 25.46 -8.19 -0.04
C THR A 94 24.00 -8.07 -0.49
N GLU A 95 23.21 -7.28 0.24
CA GLU A 95 21.83 -6.95 -0.15
C GLU A 95 21.80 -5.88 -1.25
N VAL A 96 20.95 -6.12 -2.24
CA VAL A 96 20.68 -5.18 -3.35
C VAL A 96 19.18 -4.95 -3.41
N THR A 97 18.79 -3.70 -3.28
CA THR A 97 17.38 -3.30 -3.30
C THR A 97 17.04 -2.64 -4.64
N PHE A 98 15.98 -3.14 -5.27
CA PHE A 98 15.37 -2.55 -6.46
C PHE A 98 14.06 -1.88 -6.05
N PRO A 99 14.05 -0.55 -5.87
CA PRO A 99 12.85 0.19 -5.51
C PRO A 99 11.99 0.42 -6.75
N ALA A 100 10.70 0.18 -6.65
CA ALA A 100 9.70 0.44 -7.66
C ALA A 100 8.52 1.21 -7.07
N ASN A 101 8.02 2.20 -7.81
CA ASN A 101 6.81 2.94 -7.45
C ASN A 101 5.70 2.48 -8.37
N VAL A 102 4.61 2.00 -7.80
CA VAL A 102 3.46 1.50 -8.54
C VAL A 102 2.30 2.44 -8.30
N GLN A 103 1.77 3.04 -9.36
CA GLN A 103 0.56 3.85 -9.26
C GLN A 103 -0.67 3.00 -9.62
N TRP A 104 -1.73 3.11 -8.82
CA TRP A 104 -2.92 2.28 -9.03
C TRP A 104 -3.66 2.57 -10.33
N ASN A 105 -3.58 3.82 -10.81
CA ASN A 105 -4.15 4.23 -12.09
C ASN A 105 -3.46 3.60 -13.31
N GLU A 106 -2.22 3.10 -13.16
CA GLU A 106 -1.50 2.37 -14.21
C GLU A 106 -1.94 0.90 -14.31
N ILE A 107 -2.48 0.35 -13.22
CA ILE A 107 -2.98 -1.03 -13.15
C ILE A 107 -4.46 -1.09 -13.55
N ALA A 108 -5.26 -0.21 -12.96
CA ALA A 108 -6.70 -0.16 -13.16
C ALA A 108 -7.16 1.30 -13.32
N PRO A 109 -7.89 1.63 -14.38
CA PRO A 109 -8.39 2.99 -14.58
C PRO A 109 -9.41 3.42 -13.51
N ALA A 110 -9.99 2.46 -12.78
CA ALA A 110 -10.94 2.69 -11.70
C ALA A 110 -10.46 2.03 -10.40
N LEU A 111 -10.47 2.79 -9.30
CA LEU A 111 -10.02 2.33 -7.99
C LEU A 111 -10.92 1.20 -7.45
N GLU A 112 -12.20 1.20 -7.83
CA GLU A 112 -13.16 0.15 -7.49
C GLU A 112 -12.74 -1.22 -8.03
N ALA A 113 -12.12 -1.27 -9.21
CA ALA A 113 -11.64 -2.53 -9.79
C ALA A 113 -10.45 -3.09 -8.99
N LEU A 114 -9.57 -2.21 -8.49
CA LEU A 114 -8.48 -2.62 -7.59
C LEU A 114 -9.03 -3.09 -6.23
N PHE A 115 -10.03 -2.40 -5.68
CA PHE A 115 -10.68 -2.79 -4.42
C PHE A 115 -11.43 -4.13 -4.50
N ALA A 116 -11.79 -4.59 -5.69
CA ALA A 116 -12.41 -5.88 -5.91
C ALA A 116 -11.39 -7.04 -5.92
N MET A 117 -10.09 -6.74 -6.01
CA MET A 117 -9.03 -7.73 -5.95
C MET A 117 -8.70 -8.06 -4.49
N ASP A 118 -8.44 -9.33 -4.19
CA ASP A 118 -7.92 -9.73 -2.88
C ASP A 118 -6.39 -9.57 -2.80
N GLN A 119 -5.71 -9.88 -3.91
CA GLN A 119 -4.26 -9.86 -4.07
C GLN A 119 -3.92 -9.26 -5.43
N VAL A 120 -2.78 -8.58 -5.49
CA VAL A 120 -2.19 -8.04 -6.71
C VAL A 120 -0.92 -8.82 -7.01
N HIS A 121 -0.84 -9.40 -8.20
CA HIS A 121 0.29 -10.15 -8.69
C HIS A 121 1.34 -9.23 -9.31
N TYR A 122 2.60 -9.51 -9.04
CA TYR A 122 3.72 -8.82 -9.66
C TYR A 122 4.77 -9.79 -10.17
N LYS A 123 5.48 -9.35 -11.21
CA LYS A 123 6.61 -10.02 -11.82
C LYS A 123 7.76 -9.05 -12.01
N ALA A 124 8.90 -9.39 -11.45
CA ALA A 124 10.14 -8.67 -11.62
C ALA A 124 11.06 -9.46 -12.55
N SER A 125 11.61 -8.77 -13.54
CA SER A 125 12.59 -9.34 -14.47
C SER A 125 13.71 -8.35 -14.74
N GLY A 126 14.91 -8.83 -15.09
CA GLY A 126 16.03 -7.93 -15.36
C GLY A 126 17.37 -8.62 -15.37
N GLU A 127 18.42 -7.81 -15.33
CA GLU A 127 19.80 -8.27 -15.36
C GLU A 127 20.68 -7.44 -14.41
N LEU A 128 21.58 -8.12 -13.71
CA LEU A 128 22.56 -7.53 -12.82
C LEU A 128 23.97 -7.86 -13.29
N GLY A 129 24.69 -6.89 -13.82
CA GLY A 129 26.10 -7.02 -14.18
C GLY A 129 26.99 -6.82 -12.96
N VAL A 130 27.75 -7.85 -12.60
CA VAL A 130 28.69 -7.86 -11.47
C VAL A 130 30.06 -8.34 -11.97
N GLY A 131 31.03 -7.43 -12.02
CA GLY A 131 32.31 -7.69 -12.67
C GLY A 131 32.12 -8.17 -14.13
N PRO A 132 32.70 -9.32 -14.53
CA PRO A 132 32.57 -9.86 -15.89
C PRO A 132 31.29 -10.69 -16.12
N VAL A 133 30.40 -10.83 -15.14
CA VAL A 133 29.23 -11.72 -15.21
C VAL A 133 27.93 -10.93 -15.16
N THR A 134 26.98 -11.32 -16.00
CA THR A 134 25.58 -10.90 -15.89
C THR A 134 24.74 -11.97 -15.20
N LEU A 135 24.02 -11.58 -14.16
CA LEU A 135 23.11 -12.44 -13.40
C LEU A 135 21.65 -12.10 -13.76
N PRO A 136 20.84 -13.08 -14.19
CA PRO A 136 19.44 -12.81 -14.49
C PRO A 136 18.65 -12.60 -13.19
N LEU A 137 17.84 -11.54 -13.15
CA LEU A 137 16.87 -11.28 -12.10
C LEU A 137 15.51 -11.78 -12.58
N ARG A 138 14.90 -12.70 -11.84
CA ARG A 138 13.51 -13.14 -12.05
C ARG A 138 12.88 -13.46 -10.72
N HIS A 139 11.73 -12.86 -10.45
CA HIS A 139 10.93 -13.16 -9.27
C HIS A 139 9.47 -12.80 -9.52
N GLU A 140 8.55 -13.57 -8.94
CA GLU A 140 7.12 -13.37 -9.03
C GLU A 140 6.53 -13.51 -7.63
N GLY A 141 5.51 -12.71 -7.33
CA GLY A 141 4.88 -12.70 -6.01
C GLY A 141 3.54 -11.99 -6.02
N THR A 142 2.99 -11.79 -4.83
CA THR A 142 1.74 -11.06 -4.63
C THR A 142 1.83 -10.13 -3.44
N PHE A 143 1.03 -9.07 -3.44
CA PHE A 143 0.76 -8.25 -2.25
C PHE A 143 -0.75 -8.02 -2.10
N ALA A 144 -1.19 -7.69 -0.88
CA ALA A 144 -2.60 -7.43 -0.62
C ALA A 144 -3.05 -6.14 -1.32
N ALA A 145 -4.14 -6.22 -2.07
CA ALA A 145 -4.74 -5.03 -2.65
C ALA A 145 -5.28 -4.10 -1.55
N PRO A 146 -5.26 -2.77 -1.75
CA PRO A 146 -6.00 -1.85 -0.91
C PRO A 146 -7.48 -2.23 -0.84
N LYS A 147 -8.07 -2.12 0.35
CA LYS A 147 -9.49 -2.39 0.61
C LYS A 147 -10.25 -1.10 0.82
N MET A 148 -11.46 -1.05 0.29
CA MET A 148 -12.37 0.08 0.51
C MET A 148 -12.70 0.22 2.01
N PRO A 149 -12.58 1.41 2.61
CA PRO A 149 -12.99 1.62 3.99
C PRO A 149 -14.50 1.46 4.11
N LYS A 150 -14.96 0.81 5.18
CA LYS A 150 -16.39 0.64 5.44
C LYS A 150 -16.89 1.80 6.28
N ILE A 151 -17.90 2.51 5.78
CA ILE A 151 -18.59 3.54 6.54
C ILE A 151 -19.92 3.00 7.04
N ASP A 152 -20.24 3.30 8.30
CA ASP A 152 -21.49 2.95 8.93
C ASP A 152 -22.05 4.16 9.70
N VAL A 153 -23.38 4.22 9.80
CA VAL A 153 -24.10 5.25 10.54
C VAL A 153 -24.49 4.66 11.89
N GLY A 154 -24.00 5.27 12.98
CA GLY A 154 -24.40 4.93 14.33
C GLY A 154 -25.70 5.63 14.75
N SER A 155 -26.18 5.31 15.95
CA SER A 155 -27.40 5.91 16.51
C SER A 155 -27.24 7.42 16.74
N PRO A 156 -28.05 8.27 16.07
CA PRO A 156 -28.00 9.71 16.27
C PRO A 156 -28.43 10.08 17.70
N GLN A 157 -27.72 11.00 18.32
CA GLN A 157 -28.08 11.57 19.62
C GLN A 157 -28.88 12.84 19.41
N ILE A 158 -30.06 12.95 20.01
CA ILE A 158 -30.80 14.22 20.07
C ILE A 158 -30.16 15.06 21.17
N THR A 159 -29.46 16.13 20.80
CA THR A 159 -28.87 17.05 21.80
C THR A 159 -29.86 18.15 22.20
N SER A 160 -30.79 18.50 21.31
CA SER A 160 -31.88 19.44 21.60
C SER A 160 -33.06 19.17 20.69
N LEU A 161 -34.28 19.29 21.22
CA LEU A 161 -35.52 19.16 20.47
C LEU A 161 -36.41 20.37 20.75
N MET A 162 -36.82 21.06 19.70
CA MET A 162 -37.67 22.26 19.74
C MET A 162 -38.93 22.05 18.90
N LEU A 163 -39.88 22.98 18.96
CA LEU A 163 -41.11 22.89 18.17
C LEU A 163 -40.84 22.93 16.66
N THR A 164 -39.88 23.76 16.23
CA THR A 164 -39.57 24.05 14.82
C THR A 164 -38.27 23.40 14.32
N GLY A 165 -37.54 22.67 15.17
CA GLY A 165 -36.29 22.03 14.78
C GLY A 165 -35.68 21.12 15.84
N ALA A 166 -34.56 20.50 15.51
CA ALA A 166 -33.76 19.66 16.41
C ALA A 166 -32.27 19.82 16.14
N ARG A 167 -31.46 19.59 17.17
CA ARG A 167 -30.01 19.39 17.04
C ARG A 167 -29.69 17.92 17.26
N LEU A 168 -28.97 17.33 16.32
CA LEU A 168 -28.54 15.94 16.36
C LEU A 168 -27.02 15.86 16.34
N ALA A 169 -26.46 14.89 17.05
CA ALA A 169 -25.08 14.46 16.87
C ALA A 169 -25.10 13.07 16.21
N LEU A 170 -24.67 13.00 14.96
CA LEU A 170 -24.67 11.78 14.14
C LEU A 170 -23.27 11.14 14.16
N PRO A 171 -23.07 10.01 14.85
CA PRO A 171 -21.80 9.30 14.79
C PRO A 171 -21.67 8.56 13.46
N LEU A 172 -20.63 8.89 12.69
CA LEU A 172 -20.20 8.17 11.50
C LEU A 172 -18.99 7.32 11.85
N LYS A 173 -19.14 6.00 11.73
CA LYS A 173 -18.09 5.04 12.01
C LYS A 173 -17.37 4.69 10.72
N ILE A 174 -16.06 4.84 10.69
CA ILE A 174 -15.21 4.53 9.55
C ILE A 174 -14.26 3.41 9.97
N ALA A 175 -14.36 2.26 9.32
CA ALA A 175 -13.52 1.09 9.57
C ALA A 175 -12.52 0.90 8.43
N ASN A 176 -11.26 0.69 8.80
CA ASN A 176 -10.14 0.49 7.91
C ASN A 176 -9.61 -0.94 8.04
N ALA A 177 -9.80 -1.76 7.01
CA ALA A 177 -9.30 -3.13 6.96
C ALA A 177 -7.88 -3.22 6.33
N ASN A 178 -7.24 -2.10 6.06
CA ASN A 178 -5.91 -2.05 5.48
C ASN A 178 -4.82 -2.12 6.55
N ALA A 179 -3.66 -2.68 6.19
CA ALA A 179 -2.48 -2.71 7.04
C ALA A 179 -1.77 -1.35 7.18
N PHE A 180 -2.27 -0.31 6.51
CA PHE A 180 -1.77 1.06 6.57
C PHE A 180 -2.85 2.02 7.11
N PRO A 181 -2.46 3.10 7.79
CA PRO A 181 -3.40 4.10 8.29
C PRO A 181 -4.00 4.91 7.15
N LEU A 182 -5.25 5.35 7.32
CA LEU A 182 -5.94 6.24 6.39
C LEU A 182 -5.95 7.67 6.93
N PRO A 183 -5.05 8.55 6.45
CA PRO A 183 -5.17 9.97 6.75
C PRO A 183 -6.44 10.52 6.08
N LEU A 184 -7.34 11.09 6.86
CA LEU A 184 -8.58 11.68 6.36
C LEU A 184 -8.35 13.15 6.00
N GLY A 185 -8.44 13.48 4.72
CA GLY A 185 -8.36 14.85 4.20
C GLY A 185 -9.70 15.59 4.23
N GLY A 186 -10.77 14.96 4.71
CA GLY A 186 -12.08 15.58 4.94
C GLY A 186 -13.26 14.74 4.46
N ILE A 187 -14.46 15.18 4.85
CA ILE A 187 -15.74 14.57 4.52
C ILE A 187 -16.70 15.66 4.06
N LEU A 188 -17.25 15.50 2.85
CA LEU A 188 -18.22 16.40 2.26
C LEU A 188 -19.45 15.60 1.85
N GLY A 189 -20.65 16.03 2.21
CA GLY A 189 -21.85 15.26 1.85
C GLY A 189 -23.16 15.86 2.34
N THR A 190 -24.21 15.06 2.22
CA THR A 190 -25.55 15.36 2.72
C THR A 190 -26.04 14.25 3.64
N VAL A 191 -26.89 14.65 4.58
CA VAL A 191 -27.64 13.72 5.42
C VAL A 191 -29.11 13.91 5.12
N ASP A 192 -29.77 12.81 4.79
CA ASP A 192 -31.21 12.77 4.59
C ASP A 192 -31.86 11.97 5.73
N ILE A 193 -33.01 12.45 6.18
CA ILE A 193 -33.85 11.75 7.15
C ILE A 193 -35.23 11.64 6.53
N ALA A 194 -35.82 10.44 6.54
CA ALA A 194 -37.16 10.21 5.99
C ALA A 194 -37.35 10.75 4.55
N GLY A 195 -36.30 10.70 3.73
CA GLY A 195 -36.32 11.14 2.33
C GLY A 195 -36.09 12.63 2.09
N SER A 196 -35.91 13.45 3.13
CA SER A 196 -35.59 14.88 3.00
C SER A 196 -34.17 15.18 3.48
N THR A 197 -33.44 16.04 2.76
CA THR A 197 -32.13 16.53 3.21
C THR A 197 -32.26 17.44 4.43
N VAL A 198 -31.63 17.04 5.53
CA VAL A 198 -31.70 17.73 6.83
C VAL A 198 -30.42 18.49 7.19
N GLY A 199 -29.32 18.22 6.47
CA GLY A 199 -28.04 18.85 6.73
C GLY A 199 -26.97 18.48 5.73
N ARG A 200 -25.87 19.21 5.78
CA ARG A 200 -24.66 18.94 4.99
C ARG A 200 -23.52 18.58 5.93
N ILE A 201 -22.70 17.63 5.51
CA ILE A 201 -21.44 17.29 6.17
C ILE A 201 -20.37 18.16 5.51
N ALA A 202 -19.66 18.93 6.33
CA ALA A 202 -18.52 19.72 5.88
C ALA A 202 -17.43 19.65 6.96
N MET A 203 -16.57 18.64 6.84
CA MET A 203 -15.47 18.42 7.76
C MET A 203 -14.17 18.51 6.96
N PRO A 204 -13.44 19.64 7.03
CA PRO A 204 -12.22 19.82 6.24
C PRO A 204 -11.04 18.99 6.75
N GLU A 205 -11.09 18.57 8.02
CA GLU A 205 -10.06 17.74 8.63
C GLU A 205 -10.74 16.74 9.58
N ALA A 206 -10.26 15.50 9.56
CA ALA A 206 -10.75 14.44 10.43
C ALA A 206 -9.58 13.61 10.94
N LEU A 207 -9.78 12.97 12.09
CA LEU A 207 -8.77 12.10 12.68
C LEU A 207 -8.42 10.96 11.71
N PRO A 208 -7.13 10.60 11.59
CA PRO A 208 -6.74 9.46 10.76
C PRO A 208 -7.35 8.18 11.30
N VAL A 209 -7.74 7.27 10.40
CA VAL A 209 -8.19 5.94 10.78
C VAL A 209 -6.96 5.04 10.90
N PRO A 210 -6.70 4.41 12.06
CA PRO A 210 -5.53 3.53 12.22
C PRO A 210 -5.61 2.32 11.28
N SER A 211 -4.47 1.67 11.04
CA SER A 211 -4.42 0.40 10.31
C SER A 211 -5.21 -0.68 11.07
N ASN A 212 -5.95 -1.51 10.34
CA ASN A 212 -6.80 -2.58 10.89
C ASN A 212 -7.71 -2.12 12.06
N GLY A 213 -8.18 -0.88 12.01
CA GLY A 213 -8.91 -0.25 13.10
C GLY A 213 -10.08 0.59 12.63
N GLU A 214 -10.66 1.34 13.57
CA GLU A 214 -11.84 2.15 13.33
C GLU A 214 -11.74 3.51 14.01
N THR A 215 -12.47 4.48 13.48
CA THR A 215 -12.59 5.82 14.06
C THR A 215 -14.02 6.29 13.91
N THR A 216 -14.55 6.94 14.95
CA THR A 216 -15.90 7.51 14.92
C THR A 216 -15.80 9.02 14.86
N VAL A 217 -16.46 9.60 13.86
CA VAL A 217 -16.54 11.03 13.62
C VAL A 217 -17.96 11.50 13.91
N THR A 218 -18.12 12.47 14.81
CA THR A 218 -19.44 12.99 15.17
C THR A 218 -19.79 14.19 14.31
N VAL A 219 -20.84 14.05 13.48
CA VAL A 219 -21.36 15.12 12.64
C VAL A 219 -22.48 15.86 13.39
N PRO A 220 -22.32 17.16 13.69
CA PRO A 220 -23.41 17.96 14.24
C PRO A 220 -24.39 18.36 13.13
N LEU A 221 -25.68 18.09 13.34
CA LEU A 221 -26.75 18.44 12.41
C LEU A 221 -27.74 19.39 13.08
N ASN A 222 -28.02 20.52 12.43
CA ASN A 222 -29.06 21.46 12.82
C ASN A 222 -30.25 21.30 11.86
N VAL A 223 -31.29 20.61 12.32
CA VAL A 223 -32.44 20.23 11.50
C VAL A 223 -33.55 21.26 11.69
N SER A 224 -33.97 21.89 10.60
CA SER A 224 -35.15 22.76 10.57
C SER A 224 -36.37 21.99 10.06
N PHE A 225 -37.42 21.86 10.88
CA PHE A 225 -38.64 21.15 10.49
C PHE A 225 -39.48 21.93 9.47
N LEU A 226 -39.40 23.27 9.51
CA LEU A 226 -40.07 24.13 8.55
C LEU A 226 -39.52 23.92 7.12
N GLN A 227 -38.23 23.63 7.01
CA GLN A 227 -37.57 23.36 5.72
C GLN A 227 -37.62 21.88 5.33
N SER A 228 -37.43 20.98 6.30
CA SER A 228 -37.30 19.53 6.04
C SER A 228 -38.65 18.79 5.94
N GLY A 229 -39.73 19.41 6.42
CA GLY A 229 -41.09 18.88 6.35
C GLY A 229 -41.54 18.06 7.57
N ALA A 230 -42.85 17.78 7.62
CA ALA A 230 -43.49 17.10 8.75
C ALA A 230 -43.02 15.65 8.95
N ALA A 231 -42.63 14.95 7.88
CA ALA A 231 -42.14 13.57 7.94
C ALA A 231 -40.84 13.47 8.78
N VAL A 232 -39.91 14.41 8.59
CA VAL A 232 -38.68 14.50 9.38
C VAL A 232 -38.98 14.78 10.85
N ALA A 233 -39.88 15.74 11.11
CA ALA A 233 -40.29 16.06 12.47
C ALA A 233 -40.90 14.84 13.17
N GLN A 234 -41.76 14.08 12.48
CA GLN A 234 -42.37 12.88 13.02
C GLN A 234 -41.35 11.77 13.26
N ALA A 235 -40.42 11.53 12.32
CA ALA A 235 -39.36 10.54 12.47
C ALA A 235 -38.50 10.82 13.70
N ILE A 236 -38.03 12.06 13.86
CA ILE A 236 -37.21 12.48 15.01
C ILE A 236 -37.99 12.37 16.32
N ARG A 237 -39.26 12.80 16.35
CA ARG A 237 -40.10 12.71 17.57
C ARG A 237 -40.42 11.27 17.97
N SER A 238 -40.68 10.40 16.98
CA SER A 238 -40.93 8.98 17.19
C SER A 238 -39.69 8.23 17.70
N GLY A 239 -38.49 8.78 17.46
CA GLY A 239 -37.23 8.18 17.87
C GLY A 239 -36.73 7.09 16.92
N VAL A 240 -37.39 6.85 15.79
CA VAL A 240 -36.94 5.93 14.75
C VAL A 240 -36.94 6.66 13.42
N ALA A 241 -35.81 6.58 12.70
CA ALA A 241 -35.71 7.19 11.39
C ALA A 241 -34.80 6.39 10.46
N GLU A 242 -35.16 6.36 9.17
CA GLU A 242 -34.21 6.03 8.12
C GLU A 242 -33.29 7.24 7.91
N VAL A 243 -31.99 7.03 8.11
CA VAL A 243 -30.93 8.00 7.88
C VAL A 243 -30.14 7.56 6.66
N LYS A 244 -30.02 8.45 5.68
CA LYS A 244 -29.17 8.26 4.50
C LYS A 244 -28.04 9.27 4.52
N VAL A 245 -26.84 8.81 4.19
CA VAL A 245 -25.65 9.63 4.06
C VAL A 245 -25.10 9.39 2.66
N ASP A 246 -25.03 10.47 1.87
CA ASP A 246 -24.35 10.50 0.58
C ASP A 246 -23.17 11.46 0.72
N ALA A 247 -21.96 10.94 0.67
CA ALA A 247 -20.75 11.68 1.00
C ALA A 247 -19.57 11.29 0.11
N ILE A 248 -18.64 12.22 -0.02
CA ILE A 248 -17.31 12.02 -0.58
C ILE A 248 -16.33 12.06 0.59
N LEU A 249 -15.65 10.94 0.79
CA LEU A 249 -14.56 10.81 1.75
C LEU A 249 -13.24 11.07 1.03
N ASN A 250 -12.48 12.08 1.45
CA ASN A 250 -11.10 12.24 1.02
C ASN A 250 -10.21 11.49 2.00
N ALA A 251 -9.58 10.41 1.54
CA ALA A 251 -8.72 9.56 2.38
C ALA A 251 -7.51 9.11 1.59
N ALA A 252 -6.32 9.14 2.21
CA ALA A 252 -5.09 8.58 1.65
C ALA A 252 -4.79 9.02 0.20
N GLY A 253 -5.14 10.27 -0.15
CA GLY A 253 -4.93 10.86 -1.47
C GLY A 253 -6.00 10.55 -2.53
N ALA A 254 -7.07 9.82 -2.17
CA ALA A 254 -8.20 9.51 -3.05
C ALA A 254 -9.52 10.11 -2.55
N SER A 255 -10.43 10.39 -3.49
CA SER A 255 -11.81 10.78 -3.22
C SER A 255 -12.72 9.57 -3.42
N ILE A 256 -13.35 9.11 -2.35
CA ILE A 256 -14.14 7.87 -2.31
C ILE A 256 -15.61 8.25 -2.13
N PRO A 257 -16.49 7.96 -3.11
CA PRO A 257 -17.92 8.13 -2.93
C PRO A 257 -18.46 7.08 -1.97
N VAL A 258 -19.29 7.51 -1.03
CA VAL A 258 -19.87 6.65 0.00
C VAL A 258 -21.36 6.93 0.12
N LYS A 259 -22.14 5.85 0.05
CA LYS A 259 -23.58 5.89 0.25
C LYS A 259 -23.96 4.87 1.31
N VAL A 260 -24.58 5.35 2.38
CA VAL A 260 -25.06 4.50 3.48
C VAL A 260 -26.51 4.86 3.76
N ALA A 261 -27.37 3.85 3.89
CA ALA A 261 -28.76 4.02 4.31
C ALA A 261 -29.02 3.05 5.46
N ARG A 262 -29.51 3.56 6.59
CA ARG A 262 -29.79 2.73 7.77
C ARG A 262 -30.96 3.27 8.56
N THR A 263 -31.86 2.36 8.96
CA THR A 263 -32.86 2.67 9.98
C THR A 263 -32.21 2.59 11.35
N VAL A 264 -32.26 3.70 12.09
CA VAL A 264 -31.61 3.85 13.39
C VAL A 264 -32.60 4.33 14.43
N GLN A 265 -32.35 3.95 15.68
CA GLN A 265 -33.04 4.51 16.83
C GLN A 265 -32.28 5.75 17.30
N LEU A 266 -32.98 6.88 17.38
CA LEU A 266 -32.45 8.11 17.91
C LEU A 266 -32.42 8.02 19.44
N GLN A 267 -31.24 8.23 20.01
CA GLN A 267 -31.07 8.27 21.44
C GLN A 267 -31.47 9.66 21.95
N ARG A 268 -32.34 9.69 22.96
CA ARG A 268 -32.70 10.92 23.66
C ARG A 268 -31.60 11.25 24.66
N PRO A 269 -31.42 12.53 25.03
CA PRO A 269 -30.57 12.85 26.17
C PRO A 269 -31.09 12.05 27.36
N THR A 270 -30.24 11.22 27.96
CA THR A 270 -30.51 10.68 29.29
C THR A 270 -30.65 11.89 30.19
N GLY A 271 -31.89 12.27 30.49
CA GLY A 271 -32.16 13.27 31.51
C GLY A 271 -31.47 12.79 32.78
N SER A 272 -30.60 13.63 33.33
CA SER A 272 -30.33 13.62 34.76
C SER A 272 -31.68 13.48 35.44
N ALA A 273 -31.92 12.34 36.07
CA ALA A 273 -32.93 12.24 37.10
C ALA A 273 -32.51 13.25 38.18
N GLY A 274 -33.06 14.45 38.12
CA GLY A 274 -32.98 15.38 39.22
C GLY A 274 -33.82 14.82 40.37
N PRO A 275 -33.32 14.85 41.62
CA PRO A 275 -34.19 14.83 42.78
C PRO A 275 -35.08 16.08 42.82
#